data_AF-A0A2W4S3G4-F1
#
_entry.id   AF-A0A2W4S3G4-F1
#
_cell.length_a   1.000
_cell.length_b   1.000
_cell.length_c   1.000
_cell.angle_alpha   90.00
_cell.angle_beta   90.00
_cell.angle_gamma   90.00
#
_symmetry.space_group_name_H-M   'P 1'
#
loop_
_entity.id
_entity.type
_entity.pdbx_description
1 polymer ?
#
loop_
_entity_poly.entity_id
_entity_poly.type
_entity_poly.pdbx_seq_one_letter_code
_entity_poly.pdbx_strand_id
1 'polypeptide(L)'
;MIGIARSATHAGATRTCPHCRATILESAVVCPGCKHHLRFDKDARPGGVAATRTAWQVEGTLDAERMDAATEFTILITVRNERNEEVARRVVNVGALQGVERRTFTLSIETSEPRPVSPLSGLRRR
;
A
#
# COMPACT_ATOMS: atom_id res chain seq x y z
N MET A 1 0.99 35.62 21.68
CA MET A 1 0.55 34.84 20.51
C MET A 1 1.04 33.41 20.69
N ILE A 2 0.13 32.46 20.91
CA ILE A 2 0.45 31.04 21.11
C ILE A 2 0.86 30.48 19.74
N GLY A 3 2.15 30.15 19.59
CA GLY A 3 2.65 29.51 18.38
C GLY A 3 2.04 28.12 18.23
N ILE A 4 1.32 27.90 17.14
CA ILE A 4 0.83 26.58 16.75
C ILE A 4 2.06 25.73 16.42
N ALA A 5 2.47 24.85 17.34
CA ALA A 5 3.48 23.85 17.05
C ALA A 5 2.92 22.93 15.95
N ARG A 6 3.50 23.00 14.75
CA ARG A 6 3.22 22.05 13.67
C ARG A 6 3.68 20.68 14.17
N SER A 7 2.72 19.82 14.49
CA SER A 7 3.01 18.42 14.83
C SER A 7 3.68 17.77 13.62
N ALA A 8 4.90 17.25 13.79
CA ALA A 8 5.71 16.68 12.71
C ALA A 8 5.13 15.33 12.22
N THR A 9 4.22 15.36 11.26
CA THR A 9 3.61 14.14 10.69
C THR A 9 4.68 13.26 10.03
N HIS A 10 4.80 12.00 10.45
CA HIS A 10 5.63 10.98 9.77
C HIS A 10 4.89 10.45 8.51
N ALA A 11 4.36 11.36 7.69
CA ALA A 11 3.62 11.00 6.49
C ALA A 11 4.57 10.31 5.50
N GLY A 12 4.16 9.14 4.99
CA GLY A 12 4.95 8.38 4.02
C GLY A 12 6.14 7.60 4.62
N ALA A 13 6.34 7.59 5.94
CA ALA A 13 7.30 6.69 6.57
C ALA A 13 6.93 5.22 6.29
N THR A 14 7.91 4.40 5.92
CA THR A 14 7.70 3.00 5.53
C THR A 14 8.49 2.04 6.41
N ARG A 15 8.03 0.79 6.45
CA ARG A 15 8.67 -0.34 7.14
C ARG A 15 8.39 -1.65 6.42
N THR A 16 9.07 -2.72 6.83
CA THR A 16 8.85 -4.07 6.30
C THR A 16 7.83 -4.83 7.15
N CYS A 17 6.83 -5.44 6.50
CA CYS A 17 5.87 -6.33 7.14
C CYS A 17 6.58 -7.57 7.71
N PRO A 18 6.32 -7.98 8.96
CA PRO A 18 7.01 -9.10 9.59
C PRO A 18 6.50 -10.46 9.08
N HIS A 19 5.32 -10.48 8.45
CA HIS A 19 4.67 -11.70 7.97
C HIS A 19 5.04 -12.02 6.52
N CYS A 20 4.96 -11.03 5.63
CA CYS A 20 5.15 -11.23 4.19
C CYS A 20 6.32 -10.44 3.59
N ARG A 21 7.04 -9.65 4.41
CA ARG A 21 8.17 -8.80 3.99
C ARG A 21 7.84 -7.71 2.97
N ALA A 22 6.56 -7.43 2.70
CA ALA A 22 6.17 -6.28 1.90
C ALA A 22 6.57 -4.96 2.58
N THR A 23 7.00 -3.97 1.80
CA THR A 23 7.15 -2.59 2.27
C THR A 23 5.76 -1.97 2.45
N ILE A 24 5.48 -1.45 3.64
CA ILE A 24 4.18 -0.90 4.05
C ILE A 24 4.38 0.42 4.78
N LEU A 25 3.31 1.22 4.91
CA LEU A 25 3.35 2.41 5.76
C LEU A 25 3.59 2.02 7.22
N GLU A 26 4.39 2.82 7.93
CA GLU A 26 4.64 2.64 9.36
C GLU A 26 3.34 2.76 10.18
N SER A 27 2.40 3.59 9.72
CA SER A 27 1.08 3.77 10.32
C SER A 27 0.13 2.57 10.15
N ALA A 28 0.45 1.59 9.29
CA ALA A 28 -0.46 0.49 8.98
C ALA A 28 -0.67 -0.44 10.19
N VAL A 29 -1.92 -0.63 10.61
CA VAL A 29 -2.33 -1.58 11.66
C VAL A 29 -2.61 -2.97 11.09
N VAL A 30 -3.00 -3.05 9.82
CA VAL A 30 -3.17 -4.29 9.06
C VAL A 30 -2.29 -4.20 7.82
N CYS A 31 -1.56 -5.26 7.49
CA CYS A 31 -0.75 -5.26 6.27
C CYS A 31 -1.67 -5.35 5.03
N PRO A 32 -1.57 -4.44 4.05
CA PRO A 32 -2.37 -4.52 2.82
C PRO A 32 -2.02 -5.76 1.98
N GLY A 33 -0.77 -6.24 2.04
CA GLY A 33 -0.32 -7.41 1.28
C GLY A 33 -0.84 -8.74 1.82
N CYS A 34 -0.72 -8.98 3.14
CA CYS A 34 -1.09 -10.28 3.73
C CYS A 34 -2.33 -10.25 4.62
N LYS A 35 -2.96 -9.08 4.82
CA LYS A 35 -4.17 -8.89 5.65
C LYS A 35 -4.02 -9.27 7.13
N HIS A 36 -2.79 -9.48 7.62
CA HIS A 36 -2.52 -9.77 9.03
C HIS A 36 -2.46 -8.49 9.86
N HIS A 37 -2.96 -8.58 11.10
CA HIS A 37 -2.83 -7.52 12.09
C HIS A 37 -1.39 -7.39 12.57
N LEU A 38 -0.90 -6.17 12.57
CA LEU A 38 0.46 -5.80 12.87
C LEU A 38 0.55 -5.32 14.32
N ARG A 39 1.14 -6.14 15.19
CA ARG A 39 1.29 -5.85 16.63
C ARG A 39 2.58 -5.07 16.89
N PHE A 40 2.59 -3.77 16.61
CA PHE A 40 3.82 -2.98 16.71
C PHE A 40 3.87 -1.90 17.77
N ASP A 41 2.75 -1.63 18.45
CA ASP A 41 2.70 -0.50 19.36
C ASP A 41 2.20 -0.98 20.73
N LYS A 42 3.13 -1.07 21.69
CA LYS A 42 2.78 -1.08 23.12
C LYS A 42 2.36 0.33 23.60
N ASP A 43 2.72 1.36 22.83
CA ASP A 43 2.45 2.79 23.09
C ASP A 43 1.44 3.42 22.12
N ALA A 44 0.88 2.69 21.14
CA ALA A 44 -0.26 3.21 20.39
C ALA A 44 -1.46 3.26 21.31
N ARG A 45 -1.82 4.48 21.67
CA ARG A 45 -3.17 4.78 22.12
C ARG A 45 -4.16 4.23 21.08
N PRO A 46 -5.22 3.52 21.49
CA PRO A 46 -6.27 3.04 20.61
C PRO A 46 -7.19 4.21 20.18
N GLY A 47 -6.62 5.19 19.49
CA GLY A 47 -7.28 6.42 19.07
C GLY A 47 -6.79 6.83 17.69
N GLY A 48 -7.49 6.36 16.67
CA GLY A 48 -7.29 6.76 15.29
C GLY A 48 -6.57 5.72 14.44
N VAL A 49 -7.23 4.58 14.19
CA VAL A 49 -7.01 3.92 12.90
C VAL A 49 -7.54 4.93 11.88
N ALA A 50 -6.64 5.63 11.17
CA ALA A 50 -7.06 6.46 10.06
C ALA A 50 -7.83 5.55 9.11
N ALA A 51 -9.11 5.85 8.88
CA ALA A 51 -9.95 5.02 8.04
C ALA A 51 -9.31 4.97 6.65
N THR A 52 -8.91 3.78 6.22
CA THR A 52 -8.44 3.57 4.87
C THR A 52 -9.65 3.60 3.94
N ARG A 53 -9.55 4.36 2.85
CA ARG A 53 -10.56 4.41 1.79
C ARG A 53 -9.92 4.04 0.46
N THR A 54 -10.65 3.29 -0.36
CA THR A 54 -10.31 3.10 -1.78
C THR A 54 -10.54 4.40 -2.53
N ALA A 55 -9.44 5.06 -2.92
CA ALA A 55 -9.49 6.29 -3.70
C ALA A 55 -9.74 6.01 -5.18
N TRP A 56 -9.21 4.90 -5.68
CA TRP A 56 -9.37 4.48 -7.07
C TRP A 56 -9.27 2.97 -7.19
N GLN A 57 -10.04 2.38 -8.11
CA GLN A 57 -10.05 0.96 -8.38
C GLN A 57 -10.35 0.71 -9.85
N VAL A 58 -9.63 -0.25 -10.43
CA VAL A 58 -9.97 -0.84 -11.73
C VAL A 58 -9.94 -2.36 -11.59
N GLU A 59 -10.89 -3.01 -12.25
CA GLU A 59 -10.94 -4.45 -12.40
C GLU A 59 -10.96 -4.79 -13.88
N GLY A 60 -10.21 -5.83 -14.25
CA GLY A 60 -10.13 -6.32 -15.61
C GLY A 60 -9.97 -7.82 -15.64
N THR A 61 -10.25 -8.40 -16.79
CA THR A 61 -10.07 -9.82 -17.06
C THR A 61 -9.14 -10.00 -18.25
N LEU A 62 -8.32 -11.04 -18.20
CA LEU A 62 -7.50 -11.50 -19.30
C LEU A 62 -7.92 -12.94 -19.64
N ASP A 63 -8.28 -13.14 -20.90
CA ASP A 63 -8.63 -14.45 -21.47
C ASP A 63 -7.46 -14.95 -22.31
N ALA A 64 -7.30 -16.27 -22.39
CA ALA A 64 -6.42 -16.86 -23.39
C ALA A 64 -6.91 -16.47 -24.79
N GLU A 65 -6.01 -15.94 -25.63
CA GLU A 65 -6.36 -15.53 -26.99
C GLU A 65 -6.72 -16.72 -27.88
N ARG A 66 -6.20 -17.91 -27.54
CA ARG A 66 -6.35 -19.13 -28.31
C ARG A 66 -6.62 -20.32 -27.41
N MET A 67 -7.63 -21.12 -27.78
CA MET A 67 -7.99 -22.32 -27.04
C MET A 67 -6.96 -23.46 -27.15
N ASP A 68 -6.10 -23.42 -28.18
CA ASP A 68 -5.14 -24.48 -28.50
C ASP A 68 -3.69 -24.13 -28.13
N ALA A 69 -3.45 -22.96 -27.54
CA ALA A 69 -2.11 -22.46 -27.24
C ALA A 69 -2.04 -21.81 -25.86
N ALA A 70 -0.81 -21.71 -25.35
CA ALA A 70 -0.52 -20.93 -24.15
C ALA A 70 -0.25 -19.47 -24.53
N THR A 71 -0.92 -18.53 -23.86
CA THR A 71 -0.65 -17.09 -23.96
C THR A 71 0.11 -16.64 -22.74
N GLU A 72 1.38 -16.27 -22.89
CA GLU A 72 2.18 -15.69 -21.81
C GLU A 72 1.73 -14.26 -21.51
N PHE A 73 1.77 -13.89 -20.23
CA PHE A 73 1.40 -12.56 -19.79
C PHE A 73 2.37 -12.03 -18.73
N THR A 74 2.47 -10.69 -18.69
CA THR A 74 3.16 -9.95 -17.64
C THR A 74 2.27 -8.82 -17.16
N ILE A 75 1.92 -8.83 -15.87
CA ILE A 75 1.23 -7.74 -15.21
C ILE A 75 2.28 -6.80 -14.64
N LEU A 76 2.34 -5.57 -15.15
CA LEU A 76 3.24 -4.52 -14.69
C LEU A 76 2.45 -3.28 -14.26
N ILE A 77 2.96 -2.58 -13.25
CA ILE A 77 2.48 -1.26 -12.84
C ILE A 77 3.64 -0.27 -13.01
N THR A 78 3.39 0.80 -13.75
CA THR A 78 4.29 1.95 -13.86
C THR A 78 3.63 3.16 -13.23
N VAL A 79 4.35 3.86 -12.37
CA VAL A 79 3.90 5.11 -11.76
C VAL A 79 4.69 6.24 -12.41
N ARG A 80 3.99 7.29 -12.86
CA ARG A 80 4.58 8.49 -13.44
C ARG A 80 4.24 9.72 -12.60
N ASN A 81 5.14 10.70 -12.59
CA ASN A 81 4.89 12.00 -11.95
C ASN A 81 4.16 12.97 -12.90
N GLU A 82 3.97 14.21 -12.45
CA GLU A 82 3.28 15.28 -13.18
C GLU A 82 4.04 15.72 -14.44
N ARG A 83 5.34 15.45 -14.50
CA ARG A 83 6.20 15.67 -15.67
C ARG A 83 6.21 14.46 -16.63
N ASN A 84 5.37 13.46 -16.38
CA ASN A 84 5.26 12.22 -17.12
C ASN A 84 6.52 11.32 -17.05
N GLU A 85 7.40 11.55 -16.08
CA GLU A 85 8.61 10.74 -15.83
C GLU A 85 8.25 9.49 -15.02
N GLU A 86 8.81 8.32 -15.37
CA GLU A 86 8.59 7.07 -14.64
C GLU A 86 9.32 7.10 -13.28
N VAL A 87 8.55 7.10 -12.18
CA VAL A 87 9.08 7.14 -10.81
C VAL A 87 9.08 5.77 -10.13
N ALA A 88 8.31 4.81 -10.64
CA ALA A 88 8.34 3.43 -10.20
C ALA A 88 7.91 2.47 -11.30
N ARG A 89 8.51 1.28 -11.31
CA ARG A 89 8.14 0.14 -12.15
C ARG A 89 8.09 -1.12 -11.31
N ARG A 90 6.96 -1.84 -11.36
CA ARG A 90 6.83 -3.10 -10.62
C ARG A 90 6.18 -4.18 -11.48
N VAL A 91 6.85 -5.32 -11.59
CA VAL A 91 6.23 -6.56 -12.05
C VAL A 91 5.41 -7.12 -10.89
N VAL A 92 4.11 -7.30 -11.11
CA VAL A 92 3.15 -7.81 -10.13
C VAL A 92 3.00 -9.32 -10.27
N ASN A 93 2.82 -9.80 -11.49
CA ASN A 93 2.67 -11.22 -11.79
C ASN A 93 3.11 -11.53 -13.22
N VAL A 94 3.64 -12.72 -13.45
CA VAL A 94 3.97 -13.26 -14.77
C VAL A 94 3.46 -14.70 -14.84
N GLY A 95 3.06 -15.14 -16.02
CA GLY A 95 2.60 -16.52 -16.19
C GLY A 95 2.11 -16.77 -17.60
N ALA A 96 1.37 -17.86 -17.76
CA ALA A 96 0.67 -18.19 -18.98
C ALA A 96 -0.79 -18.53 -18.70
N LEU A 97 -1.66 -18.23 -19.65
CA LEU A 97 -3.03 -18.71 -19.73
C LEU A 97 -3.10 -19.86 -20.72
N GLN A 98 -3.79 -20.93 -20.37
CA GLN A 98 -3.99 -22.09 -21.27
C GLN A 98 -5.46 -22.25 -21.65
N GLY A 99 -5.71 -22.47 -22.93
CA GLY A 99 -7.02 -22.92 -23.42
C GLY A 99 -8.17 -21.95 -23.13
N VAL A 100 -9.01 -22.28 -22.15
CA VAL A 100 -10.17 -21.46 -21.73
C VAL A 100 -9.95 -20.74 -20.39
N GLU A 101 -8.70 -20.71 -19.92
CA GLU A 101 -8.39 -20.02 -18.67
C GLU A 101 -8.63 -18.52 -18.78
N ARG A 102 -9.27 -17.99 -17.74
CA ARG A 102 -9.49 -16.57 -17.50
C ARG A 102 -8.82 -16.19 -16.18
N ARG A 103 -8.11 -15.05 -16.15
CA ARG A 103 -7.67 -14.41 -14.90
C ARG A 103 -8.35 -13.07 -14.73
N THR A 104 -8.89 -12.83 -13.54
CA THR A 104 -9.32 -11.50 -13.10
C THR A 104 -8.21 -10.84 -12.30
N PHE A 105 -7.98 -9.56 -12.55
CA PHE A 105 -7.04 -8.75 -11.78
C PHE A 105 -7.72 -7.47 -11.33
N THR A 106 -7.42 -7.07 -10.09
CA THR A 106 -7.95 -5.85 -9.48
C THR A 106 -6.76 -5.02 -9.01
N LEU A 107 -6.70 -3.77 -9.44
CA LEU A 107 -5.77 -2.78 -8.93
C LEU A 107 -6.54 -1.75 -8.11
N SER A 108 -6.15 -1.61 -6.85
CA SER A 108 -6.77 -0.67 -5.90
C SER A 108 -5.72 0.26 -5.33
N ILE A 109 -6.03 1.56 -5.30
CA ILE A 109 -5.25 2.58 -4.61
C ILE A 109 -6.02 2.96 -3.36
N GLU A 110 -5.41 2.67 -2.21
CA GLU A 110 -5.95 2.98 -0.90
C GLU A 110 -5.26 4.22 -0.32
N THR A 111 -6.05 5.13 0.24
CA THR A 111 -5.57 6.33 0.92
C THR A 111 -5.99 6.32 2.37
N SER A 112 -5.16 6.90 3.23
CA SER A 112 -5.44 7.09 4.65
C SER A 112 -4.82 8.41 5.10
N GLU A 113 -5.43 9.04 6.09
CA GLU A 113 -4.87 10.25 6.69
C GLU A 113 -3.60 9.91 7.49
N PRO A 114 -2.52 10.72 7.37
CA PRO A 114 -1.34 10.53 8.19
C PRO A 114 -1.67 10.64 9.68
N ARG A 115 -1.16 9.71 10.50
CA ARG A 115 -1.31 9.79 11.96
C ARG A 115 -0.61 11.05 12.48
N PRO A 116 -1.29 11.94 13.23
CA PRO A 116 -0.62 13.05 13.89
C PRO A 116 0.29 12.50 14.99
N VAL A 117 1.56 12.94 15.03
CA VAL A 117 2.41 12.66 16.19
C VAL A 117 2.04 13.60 17.33
N SER A 118 1.89 13.05 18.54
CA SER A 118 1.69 13.88 19.72
C SER A 118 3.03 14.51 20.13
N PRO A 119 3.11 15.84 20.33
CA PRO A 119 4.39 16.53 20.61
C PRO A 119 4.99 16.27 22.01
N LEU A 120 4.51 15.29 22.78
CA LEU A 120 4.88 15.08 24.19
C LEU A 120 5.90 13.96 24.46
N SER A 121 6.44 13.28 23.43
CA SER A 121 7.42 12.20 23.63
C SER A 121 8.84 12.66 24.01
N GLY A 122 9.09 13.98 24.09
CA GLY A 122 10.42 14.55 24.34
C GLY A 122 10.71 15.04 25.77
N LEU A 123 9.72 15.13 26.67
CA LEU A 123 9.96 15.68 28.02
C LEU A 123 10.24 14.57 29.04
N ARG A 124 11.41 13.93 28.94
CA ARG A 124 11.98 13.20 30.08
C ARG A 124 12.32 14.24 31.16
N ARG A 125 11.46 14.36 32.18
CA ARG A 125 11.77 15.11 33.40
C ARG A 125 12.99 14.47 34.04
N ARG A 126 14.05 15.27 34.22
CA ARG A 126 15.20 14.96 35.08
C ARG A 126 14.77 15.02 36.54
#